data_AF-A0A9E1KKX6-F1
#
_entry.id   AF-A0A9E1KKX6-F1
#
_cell.length_a   1.000
_cell.length_b   1.000
_cell.length_c   1.000
_cell.angle_alpha   90.00
_cell.angle_beta   90.00
_cell.angle_gamma   90.00
#
_symmetry.space_group_name_H-M   'P 1'
#
loop_
_entity.id
_entity.type
_entity.pdbx_description
1 polymer ?
#
loop_
_entity_poly.entity_id
_entity_poly.type
_entity_poly.pdbx_seq_one_letter_code
_entity_poly.pdbx_strand_id
1 'polypeptide(L)'
;MMEQRELEKRLDECIGLVVGPRLSWDPVNQAMIRHWCDAMGDENPQYTDPDFAANSVAGRVVAPPTMIQAWTMAGYTGRFPPGSKGLPAGANSHFDLLTEAGFVSVVAVNCDQEYLQPVYLGDQVSFTTMLESVSERKQTALGEGYFTNELYLFYNQHQQKLVEMRFRLLRFNPPA
;
A
#
# COMPACT_ATOMS: atom_id res chain seq x y z
N MET A 1 9.31 -23.95 -16.41
CA MET A 1 9.80 -22.87 -15.52
C MET A 1 10.52 -21.86 -16.39
N MET A 2 10.29 -20.58 -16.16
CA MET A 2 11.00 -19.51 -16.84
C MET A 2 12.47 -19.51 -16.39
N GLU A 3 13.41 -19.39 -17.34
CA GLU A 3 14.84 -19.25 -17.06
C GLU A 3 15.09 -17.98 -16.23
N GLN A 4 16.02 -18.03 -15.27
CA GLN A 4 16.27 -16.92 -14.33
C GLN A 4 16.57 -15.60 -15.05
N ARG A 5 17.42 -15.65 -16.08
CA ARG A 5 17.81 -14.45 -16.84
C ARG A 5 16.63 -13.82 -17.58
N GLU A 6 15.70 -14.63 -18.06
CA GLU A 6 14.48 -14.15 -18.72
C GLU A 6 13.50 -13.55 -17.70
N LEU A 7 13.36 -14.17 -16.52
CA LEU A 7 12.59 -13.61 -15.42
C LEU A 7 13.11 -12.22 -15.03
N GLU A 8 14.41 -12.09 -14.77
CA GLU A 8 15.02 -10.84 -14.34
C GLU A 8 14.84 -9.72 -15.37
N LYS A 9 15.02 -10.04 -16.66
CA LYS A 9 14.73 -9.08 -17.74
C LYS A 9 13.28 -8.59 -17.74
N ARG A 10 12.30 -9.50 -17.57
CA ARG A 10 10.87 -9.14 -17.53
C ARG A 10 10.51 -8.35 -16.27
N LEU A 11 11.22 -8.58 -15.15
CA LEU A 11 11.06 -7.81 -13.92
C LEU A 11 11.60 -6.38 -14.09
N ASP A 12 12.72 -6.20 -14.80
CA ASP A 12 13.26 -4.88 -15.11
C ASP A 12 12.27 -4.04 -15.94
N GLU A 13 11.53 -4.68 -16.87
CA GLU A 13 10.48 -4.02 -17.66
C GLU A 13 9.30 -3.51 -16.80
N CYS A 14 9.13 -4.04 -15.59
CA CYS A 14 8.10 -3.57 -14.64
C CYS A 14 8.54 -2.31 -13.86
N ILE A 15 9.84 -2.00 -13.80
CA ILE A 15 10.36 -0.89 -13.00
C ILE A 15 9.90 0.45 -13.59
N GLY A 16 9.43 1.34 -12.72
CA GLY A 16 8.94 2.67 -13.10
C GLY A 16 7.51 2.70 -13.67
N LEU A 17 6.85 1.55 -13.84
CA LEU A 17 5.46 1.51 -14.25
C LEU A 17 4.54 1.97 -13.11
N VAL A 18 3.75 3.01 -13.36
CA VAL A 18 2.75 3.50 -12.42
C VAL A 18 1.45 2.72 -12.60
N VAL A 19 0.94 2.17 -11.50
CA VAL A 19 -0.30 1.38 -11.42
C VAL A 19 -1.31 2.15 -10.57
N GLY A 20 -2.56 2.22 -11.05
CA GLY A 20 -3.63 2.95 -10.38
C GLY A 20 -4.21 4.10 -11.20
N PRO A 21 -5.00 4.99 -10.57
CA PRO A 21 -5.26 5.03 -9.15
C PRO A 21 -6.17 3.88 -8.69
N ARG A 22 -5.92 3.36 -7.49
CA ARG A 22 -6.85 2.52 -6.74
C ARG A 22 -7.58 3.39 -5.74
N LEU A 23 -8.91 3.28 -5.70
CA LEU A 23 -9.77 4.10 -4.84
C LEU A 23 -10.08 3.38 -3.53
N SER A 24 -10.36 4.13 -2.46
CA SER A 24 -10.99 3.58 -1.25
C SER A 24 -12.47 3.25 -1.50
N TRP A 25 -12.97 2.21 -0.84
CA TRP A 25 -14.41 1.88 -0.88
C TRP A 25 -15.24 2.96 -0.21
N ASP A 26 -14.80 3.39 0.96
CA ASP A 26 -15.48 4.37 1.77
C ASP A 26 -14.64 5.66 1.85
N PRO A 27 -15.29 6.82 1.96
CA PRO A 27 -14.66 7.99 2.53
C PRO A 27 -14.15 7.67 3.94
N VAL A 28 -13.12 8.40 4.36
CA VAL A 28 -12.62 8.35 5.73
C VAL A 28 -13.76 8.61 6.69
N ASN A 29 -14.03 7.65 7.57
CA ASN A 29 -15.24 7.65 8.39
C ASN A 29 -14.95 7.35 9.86
N GLN A 30 -15.77 7.93 10.74
CA GLN A 30 -15.61 7.84 12.19
C GLN A 30 -15.72 6.40 12.70
N ALA A 31 -16.57 5.58 12.07
CA ALA A 31 -16.79 4.21 12.51
C ALA A 31 -15.51 3.38 12.40
N MET A 32 -14.84 3.42 11.25
CA MET A 32 -13.55 2.74 11.04
C MET A 32 -12.45 3.32 11.92
N ILE A 33 -12.38 4.64 12.10
CA ILE A 33 -11.40 5.26 13.01
C ILE A 33 -11.58 4.74 14.44
N ARG A 34 -12.82 4.75 14.95
CA ARG A 34 -13.13 4.27 16.31
C ARG A 34 -12.74 2.79 16.47
N HIS A 35 -13.12 1.93 15.53
CA HIS A 35 -12.77 0.51 15.57
C HIS A 35 -11.25 0.27 15.54
N TRP A 36 -10.52 1.05 14.74
CA TRP A 36 -9.05 0.97 14.69
C TRP A 36 -8.42 1.42 16.00
N CYS A 37 -8.88 2.55 16.57
CA CYS A 37 -8.40 3.06 17.86
C CYS A 37 -8.63 2.05 18.98
N ASP A 38 -9.83 1.47 19.06
CA ASP A 38 -10.16 0.41 20.02
C ASP A 38 -9.22 -0.80 19.89
N ALA A 39 -8.97 -1.26 18.65
CA ALA A 39 -8.13 -2.43 18.38
C ALA A 39 -6.65 -2.18 18.68
N MET A 40 -6.18 -0.95 18.48
CA MET A 40 -4.79 -0.55 18.71
C MET A 40 -4.53 -0.07 20.15
N GLY A 41 -5.59 0.23 20.91
CA GLY A 41 -5.49 0.86 22.23
C GLY A 41 -5.02 2.32 22.16
N ASP A 42 -5.31 3.01 21.06
CA ASP A 42 -4.95 4.43 20.88
C ASP A 42 -6.11 5.32 21.36
N GLU A 43 -5.93 5.94 22.53
CA GLU A 43 -6.94 6.78 23.18
C GLU A 43 -6.80 8.27 22.83
N ASN A 44 -6.03 8.63 21.80
CA ASN A 44 -5.83 10.03 21.44
C ASN A 44 -7.19 10.71 21.06
N PRO A 45 -7.65 11.72 21.84
CA PRO A 45 -8.97 12.32 21.64
C PRO A 45 -9.09 13.05 20.30
N GLN A 46 -7.97 13.41 19.66
CA GLN A 46 -7.93 13.98 18.31
C GLN A 46 -8.69 13.14 17.26
N TYR A 47 -8.80 11.83 17.47
CA TYR A 47 -9.37 10.90 16.50
C TYR A 47 -10.86 10.61 16.73
N THR A 48 -11.39 10.92 17.91
CA THR A 48 -12.73 10.46 18.33
C THR A 48 -13.58 11.51 19.04
N ASP A 49 -13.00 12.59 19.55
CA ASP A 49 -13.70 13.67 20.23
C ASP A 49 -13.75 14.93 19.33
N PRO A 50 -14.92 15.26 18.76
CA PRO A 50 -15.07 16.45 17.92
C PRO A 50 -14.81 17.77 18.65
N ASP A 51 -15.14 17.87 19.94
CA ASP A 51 -14.95 19.10 20.71
C ASP A 51 -13.48 19.33 21.00
N PHE A 52 -12.75 18.27 21.39
CA PHE A 52 -11.30 18.33 21.50
C PHE A 52 -10.66 18.71 20.16
N ALA A 53 -11.05 18.02 19.09
CA ALA A 53 -10.47 18.22 17.76
C ALA A 53 -10.74 19.63 17.20
N ALA A 54 -11.90 20.21 17.48
CA ALA A 54 -12.24 21.59 17.10
C ALA A 54 -11.33 22.64 17.78
N ASN A 55 -10.82 22.33 18.97
CA ASN A 55 -9.89 23.18 19.73
C ASN A 55 -8.41 22.84 19.49
N SER A 56 -8.12 21.87 18.61
CA SER A 56 -6.77 21.45 18.24
C SER A 56 -6.21 22.26 17.06
N VAL A 57 -4.90 22.10 16.77
CA VAL A 57 -4.28 22.66 15.56
C VAL A 57 -4.90 22.11 14.27
N ALA A 58 -5.43 20.88 14.29
CA ALA A 58 -6.10 20.29 13.13
C ALA A 58 -7.51 20.87 12.91
N GLY A 59 -8.11 21.48 13.94
CA GLY A 59 -9.43 22.14 13.89
C GLY A 59 -10.64 21.23 13.64
N ARG A 60 -10.42 19.93 13.41
CA ARG A 60 -11.44 18.90 13.23
C ARG A 60 -10.81 17.51 13.38
N VAL A 61 -11.65 16.48 13.51
CA VAL A 61 -11.20 15.09 13.63
C VAL A 61 -10.36 14.70 12.41
N VAL A 62 -9.23 14.05 12.68
CA VAL A 62 -8.36 13.43 11.67
C VAL A 62 -8.32 11.93 11.90
N ALA A 63 -8.08 11.17 10.85
CA ALA A 63 -7.75 9.76 11.00
C ALA A 63 -6.33 9.59 11.59
N PRO A 64 -6.10 8.57 12.43
CA PRO A 64 -4.76 8.15 12.80
C PRO A 64 -3.88 7.98 11.54
N PRO A 65 -2.69 8.60 11.47
CA PRO A 65 -1.86 8.56 10.26
C PRO A 65 -1.58 7.14 9.75
N THR A 66 -1.37 6.21 10.68
CA THR A 66 -1.12 4.77 10.44
C THR A 66 -2.29 4.02 9.81
N MET A 67 -3.47 4.63 9.70
CA MET A 67 -4.61 4.04 8.98
C MET A 67 -4.54 4.22 7.45
N ILE A 68 -3.58 4.96 6.90
CA ILE A 68 -3.59 5.36 5.48
C ILE A 68 -3.84 4.18 4.51
N GLN A 69 -3.18 3.04 4.73
CA GLN A 69 -3.36 1.84 3.91
C GLN A 69 -4.73 1.19 4.13
N ALA A 70 -5.27 1.21 5.35
CA ALA A 70 -6.54 0.57 5.70
C ALA A 70 -7.71 1.11 4.87
N TRP A 71 -7.67 2.40 4.49
CA TRP A 71 -8.69 3.02 3.64
C TRP A 71 -8.74 2.40 2.24
N THR A 72 -7.61 1.93 1.72
CA THR A 72 -7.49 1.51 0.31
C THR A 72 -7.23 0.01 0.15
N MET A 73 -7.38 -0.78 1.20
CA MET A 73 -7.29 -2.23 1.13
C MET A 73 -8.46 -2.81 0.30
N ALA A 74 -8.17 -3.79 -0.56
CA ALA A 74 -9.17 -4.45 -1.39
C ALA A 74 -10.18 -5.31 -0.59
N GLY A 75 -9.92 -5.50 0.71
CA GLY A 75 -10.74 -6.32 1.61
C GLY A 75 -10.81 -7.78 1.20
N TYR A 76 -11.80 -8.49 1.76
CA TYR A 76 -11.96 -9.94 1.61
C TYR A 76 -12.11 -10.40 0.16
N THR A 77 -12.81 -9.63 -0.68
CA THR A 77 -13.08 -10.04 -2.07
C THR A 77 -11.89 -9.82 -3.00
N GLY A 78 -10.85 -9.10 -2.57
CA GLY A 78 -9.74 -8.70 -3.42
C GLY A 78 -10.13 -7.71 -4.54
N ARG A 79 -11.35 -7.15 -4.50
CA ARG A 79 -11.84 -6.21 -5.50
C ARG A 79 -11.68 -4.77 -5.04
N PHE A 80 -11.40 -3.90 -5.99
CA PHE A 80 -11.37 -2.46 -5.80
C PHE A 80 -12.67 -1.81 -6.29
N PRO A 81 -13.01 -0.62 -5.78
CA PRO A 81 -14.20 0.12 -6.20
C PRO A 81 -14.22 0.44 -7.70
N PRO A 82 -15.40 0.59 -8.32
CA PRO A 82 -15.53 1.12 -9.68
C PRO A 82 -14.76 2.43 -9.85
N GLY A 83 -14.09 2.59 -10.99
CA GLY A 83 -13.21 3.73 -11.27
C GLY A 83 -11.75 3.50 -10.87
N SER A 84 -11.46 2.49 -10.04
CA SER A 84 -10.09 2.04 -9.80
C SER A 84 -9.47 1.46 -11.08
N LYS A 85 -8.22 1.80 -11.34
CA LYS A 85 -7.43 1.30 -12.47
C LYS A 85 -6.36 0.34 -11.97
N GLY A 86 -6.08 -0.68 -12.78
CA GLY A 86 -5.03 -1.67 -12.53
C GLY A 86 -3.75 -1.32 -13.27
N LEU A 87 -2.98 -2.37 -13.60
CA LEU A 87 -1.83 -2.27 -14.48
C LEU A 87 -2.23 -1.69 -15.85
N PRO A 88 -1.34 -0.93 -16.51
CA PRO A 88 -1.53 -0.53 -17.90
C PRO A 88 -1.77 -1.76 -18.81
N ALA A 89 -2.56 -1.58 -19.87
CA ALA A 89 -2.84 -2.66 -20.81
C ALA A 89 -1.55 -3.19 -21.45
N GLY A 90 -1.35 -4.51 -21.41
CA GLY A 90 -0.17 -5.18 -21.95
C GLY A 90 1.09 -5.12 -21.06
N ALA A 91 1.02 -4.45 -19.90
CA ALA A 91 2.12 -4.45 -18.93
C ALA A 91 2.20 -5.77 -18.17
N ASN A 92 3.42 -6.22 -17.88
CA ASN A 92 3.66 -7.34 -16.98
C ASN A 92 3.44 -6.91 -15.51
N SER A 93 2.94 -7.84 -14.71
CA SER A 93 2.85 -7.73 -13.25
C SER A 93 4.07 -8.40 -12.63
N HIS A 94 4.93 -7.66 -11.92
CA HIS A 94 6.09 -8.26 -11.23
C HIS A 94 5.65 -9.31 -10.22
N PHE A 95 4.48 -9.13 -9.60
CA PHE A 95 3.89 -10.08 -8.68
C PHE A 95 3.53 -11.41 -9.38
N ASP A 96 2.88 -11.35 -10.54
CA ASP A 96 2.48 -12.54 -11.28
C ASP A 96 3.70 -13.25 -11.88
N LEU A 97 4.67 -12.50 -12.42
CA LEU A 97 5.95 -13.03 -12.90
C LEU A 97 6.68 -13.86 -11.83
N LEU A 98 6.78 -13.32 -10.61
CA LEU A 98 7.43 -14.01 -9.49
C LEU A 98 6.62 -15.23 -9.04
N THR A 99 5.29 -15.15 -9.06
CA THR A 99 4.41 -16.29 -8.74
C THR A 99 4.60 -17.43 -9.74
N GLU A 100 4.56 -17.12 -11.05
CA GLU A 100 4.76 -18.08 -12.14
C GLU A 100 6.14 -18.73 -12.12
N ALA A 101 7.15 -18.01 -11.61
CA ALA A 101 8.50 -18.51 -11.40
C ALA A 101 8.67 -19.35 -10.12
N GLY A 102 7.62 -19.51 -9.31
CA GLY A 102 7.63 -20.34 -8.10
C GLY A 102 7.89 -19.60 -6.79
N PHE A 103 8.08 -18.28 -6.82
CA PHE A 103 8.22 -17.43 -5.62
C PHE A 103 6.85 -17.01 -5.10
N VAL A 104 6.08 -17.99 -4.65
CA VAL A 104 4.65 -17.83 -4.30
C VAL A 104 4.44 -17.14 -2.95
N SER A 105 5.38 -17.26 -2.02
CA SER A 105 5.28 -16.67 -0.69
C SER A 105 5.71 -15.20 -0.68
N VAL A 106 5.07 -14.40 0.17
CA VAL A 106 5.40 -12.98 0.37
C VAL A 106 5.50 -12.65 1.85
N VAL A 107 6.46 -11.81 2.20
CA VAL A 107 6.52 -11.16 3.50
C VAL A 107 6.96 -9.71 3.32
N ALA A 108 6.36 -8.80 4.07
CA ALA A 108 6.83 -7.42 4.16
C ALA A 108 8.03 -7.35 5.11
N VAL A 109 9.12 -6.74 4.66
CA VAL A 109 10.36 -6.62 5.44
C VAL A 109 10.63 -5.21 5.93
N ASN A 110 10.19 -4.18 5.19
CA ASN A 110 10.29 -2.77 5.61
C ASN A 110 9.06 -1.99 5.14
N CYS A 111 8.65 -1.00 5.94
CA CYS A 111 7.59 -0.06 5.62
C CYS A 111 7.99 1.32 6.17
N ASP A 112 8.32 2.24 5.28
CA ASP A 112 8.64 3.62 5.62
C ASP A 112 7.49 4.51 5.11
N GLN A 113 6.84 5.25 6.01
CA GLN A 113 5.73 6.15 5.69
C GLN A 113 6.07 7.58 6.08
N GLU A 114 5.92 8.51 5.14
CA GLU A 114 6.04 9.96 5.37
C GLU A 114 4.68 10.63 5.21
N TYR A 115 4.15 11.16 6.32
CA TYR A 115 2.83 11.79 6.37
C TYR A 115 2.94 13.30 6.12
N LEU A 116 2.55 13.72 4.92
CA LEU A 116 2.70 15.10 4.47
C LEU A 116 1.52 15.99 4.90
N GLN A 117 0.33 15.40 5.01
CA GLN A 117 -0.91 16.10 5.36
C GLN A 117 -1.80 15.20 6.24
N PRO A 118 -2.56 15.77 7.19
CA PRO A 118 -3.58 15.03 7.90
C PRO A 118 -4.67 14.53 6.96
N VAL A 119 -5.22 13.36 7.28
CA VAL A 119 -6.37 12.78 6.58
C VAL A 119 -7.61 13.07 7.39
N TYR A 120 -8.62 13.68 6.79
CA TYR A 120 -9.80 14.15 7.51
C TYR A 120 -11.02 13.29 7.26
N LEU A 121 -11.98 13.33 8.20
CA LEU A 121 -13.31 12.78 7.97
C LEU A 121 -13.91 13.28 6.65
N GLY A 122 -14.42 12.36 5.85
CA GLY A 122 -15.01 12.62 4.53
C GLY A 122 -14.01 12.62 3.37
N ASP A 123 -12.69 12.56 3.61
CA ASP A 123 -11.73 12.47 2.51
C ASP A 123 -11.90 11.15 1.76
N GLN A 124 -11.89 11.21 0.43
CA GLN A 124 -11.83 10.03 -0.43
C GLN A 124 -10.37 9.76 -0.78
N VAL A 125 -9.82 8.69 -0.22
CA VAL A 125 -8.40 8.35 -0.42
C VAL A 125 -8.24 7.52 -1.68
N SER A 126 -7.19 7.82 -2.43
CA SER A 126 -6.74 6.99 -3.55
C SER A 126 -5.23 6.81 -3.49
N PHE A 127 -4.70 5.79 -4.18
CA PHE A 127 -3.26 5.61 -4.29
C PHE A 127 -2.83 5.13 -5.66
N THR A 128 -1.59 5.44 -6.01
CA THR A 128 -0.85 4.81 -7.11
C THR A 128 0.34 4.04 -6.55
N THR A 129 0.73 2.97 -7.22
CA THR A 129 1.96 2.22 -6.92
C THR A 129 2.94 2.28 -8.08
N MET A 130 4.22 2.16 -7.76
CA MET A 130 5.29 2.02 -8.73
C MET A 130 6.37 1.09 -8.16
N LEU A 131 6.83 0.14 -8.97
CA LEU A 131 8.00 -0.66 -8.61
C LEU A 131 9.26 0.20 -8.83
N GLU A 132 9.99 0.51 -7.75
CA GLU A 132 11.22 1.32 -7.80
C GLU A 132 12.44 0.45 -8.15
N SER A 133 12.49 -0.78 -7.64
CA SER A 133 13.60 -1.71 -7.93
C SER A 133 13.27 -3.15 -7.56
N VAL A 134 14.01 -4.06 -8.17
CA VAL A 134 14.07 -5.48 -7.80
C VAL A 134 15.53 -5.84 -7.53
N SER A 135 15.79 -6.62 -6.48
CA SER A 135 17.16 -7.13 -6.25
C SER A 135 17.51 -8.26 -7.20
N GLU A 136 18.78 -8.66 -7.25
CA GLU A 136 19.14 -10.00 -7.74
C GLU A 136 18.49 -11.10 -6.86
N ARG A 137 18.49 -12.34 -7.34
CA ARG A 137 18.07 -13.50 -6.53
C ARG A 137 18.98 -13.64 -5.30
N LYS A 138 18.38 -13.79 -4.12
CA LYS A 138 19.11 -13.94 -2.85
C LYS A 138 18.66 -15.17 -2.09
N GLN A 139 19.64 -15.86 -1.50
CA GLN A 139 19.37 -16.82 -0.42
C GLN A 139 19.06 -16.06 0.86
N THR A 140 17.90 -16.30 1.46
CA THR A 140 17.49 -15.73 2.75
C THR A 140 17.23 -16.85 3.77
N ALA A 141 16.96 -16.49 5.02
CA ALA A 141 16.54 -17.44 6.05
C ALA A 141 15.18 -18.10 5.75
N LEU A 142 14.34 -17.45 4.94
CA LEU A 142 13.02 -17.95 4.55
C LEU A 142 13.05 -18.75 3.24
N GLY A 143 14.22 -18.87 2.60
CA GLY A 143 14.39 -19.49 1.29
C GLY A 143 14.98 -18.54 0.25
N GLU A 144 15.12 -19.03 -0.98
CA GLU A 144 15.56 -18.20 -2.10
C GLU A 144 14.44 -17.28 -2.58
N GLY A 145 14.78 -16.03 -2.91
CA GLY A 145 13.79 -15.05 -3.32
C GLY A 145 14.36 -13.75 -3.87
N TYR A 146 13.45 -12.84 -4.17
CA TYR A 146 13.71 -11.50 -4.69
C TYR A 146 13.12 -10.46 -3.74
N PHE A 147 13.85 -9.38 -3.51
CA PHE A 147 13.30 -8.21 -2.83
C PHE A 147 12.74 -7.24 -3.86
N THR A 148 11.53 -6.75 -3.63
CA THR A 148 10.89 -5.70 -4.44
C THR A 148 10.68 -4.47 -3.57
N ASN A 149 11.08 -3.30 -4.08
CA ASN A 149 10.82 -2.01 -3.44
C ASN A 149 9.73 -1.30 -4.23
N GLU A 150 8.65 -0.95 -3.56
CA GLU A 150 7.47 -0.31 -4.15
C GLU A 150 7.24 1.04 -3.51
N LEU A 151 6.99 2.07 -4.33
CA LEU A 151 6.53 3.38 -3.89
C LEU A 151 5.02 3.46 -4.01
N TYR A 152 4.36 3.83 -2.93
CA TYR A 152 2.94 4.13 -2.88
C TYR A 152 2.79 5.63 -2.63
N LEU A 153 1.96 6.29 -3.44
CA LEU A 153 1.61 7.68 -3.28
C LEU A 153 0.11 7.78 -3.02
N PHE A 154 -0.26 8.37 -1.90
CA PHE A 154 -1.66 8.51 -1.49
C PHE A 154 -2.15 9.95 -1.70
N TYR A 155 -3.38 10.09 -2.17
CA TYR A 155 -4.01 11.36 -2.50
C TYR A 155 -5.44 11.43 -1.97
N ASN A 156 -5.91 12.64 -1.66
CA ASN A 156 -7.33 12.89 -1.42
C ASN A 156 -8.08 13.21 -2.74
N GLN A 157 -9.39 13.46 -2.62
CA GLN A 157 -10.27 13.86 -3.73
C GLN A 157 -9.83 15.13 -4.47
N HIS A 158 -9.03 15.99 -3.84
CA HIS A 158 -8.52 17.23 -4.41
C HIS A 158 -7.12 17.08 -5.03
N GLN A 159 -6.63 15.85 -5.20
CA GLN A 159 -5.29 15.53 -5.71
C GLN A 159 -4.16 16.08 -4.82
N GLN A 160 -4.45 16.39 -3.56
CA GLN A 160 -3.42 16.73 -2.59
C GLN A 160 -2.76 15.44 -2.12
N LYS A 161 -1.42 15.41 -2.21
CA LYS A 161 -0.62 14.27 -1.75
C LYS A 161 -0.64 14.22 -0.23
N LEU A 162 -1.09 13.09 0.31
CA LEU A 162 -1.28 12.86 1.74
C LEU A 162 -0.05 12.17 2.35
N VAL A 163 0.39 11.08 1.71
CA VAL A 163 1.43 10.19 2.24
C VAL A 163 2.28 9.64 1.11
N GLU A 164 3.59 9.54 1.35
CA GLU A 164 4.49 8.71 0.58
C GLU A 164 4.86 7.47 1.40
N MET A 165 4.78 6.29 0.80
CA MET A 165 5.16 5.06 1.49
C MET A 165 6.09 4.24 0.60
N ARG A 166 7.26 3.87 1.14
CA ARG A 166 8.14 2.89 0.53
C ARG A 166 7.97 1.56 1.24
N PHE A 167 7.61 0.56 0.48
CA PHE A 167 7.32 -0.77 0.98
C PHE A 167 8.25 -1.77 0.35
N ARG A 168 8.97 -2.51 1.19
CA ARG A 168 9.90 -3.54 0.75
C ARG A 168 9.32 -4.91 1.07
N LEU A 169 9.15 -5.71 0.02
CA LEU A 169 8.64 -7.07 0.11
C LEU A 169 9.77 -8.06 -0.22
N LEU A 170 9.69 -9.25 0.37
CA LEU A 170 10.43 -10.43 -0.06
C LEU A 170 9.44 -11.41 -0.67
N ARG A 171 9.65 -11.75 -1.94
CA ARG A 171 8.96 -12.83 -2.64
C ARG A 171 9.88 -14.03 -2.67
N PHE A 172 9.48 -15.15 -2.10
CA PHE A 172 10.38 -16.28 -1.86
C PHE A 172 9.70 -17.62 -2.09
N ASN A 173 10.53 -18.64 -2.31
CA ASN A 173 10.11 -20.03 -2.30
C ASN A 173 10.52 -20.63 -0.94
N PRO A 174 9.56 -21.04 -0.08
CA PRO A 174 9.88 -21.61 1.21
C PRO A 174 10.66 -22.92 1.06
N PRO A 175 11.61 -23.21 1.96
CA PRO A 175 12.25 -24.52 1.99
C PRO A 175 11.19 -25.61 2.22
N ALA A 176 11.39 -26.75 1.57
CA ALA A 176 10.55 -27.94 1.73
C ALA A 176 10.63 -28.52 3.15
#